data_AF-A0A1Y2QGQ5-F1
#
_entry.id   AF-A0A1Y2QGQ5-F1
#
_cell.length_a   1.000
_cell.length_b   1.000
_cell.length_c   1.000
_cell.angle_alpha   90.00
_cell.angle_beta   90.00
_cell.angle_gamma   90.00
#
_symmetry.space_group_name_H-M   'P 1'
#
loop_
_entity.id
_entity.type
_entity.pdbx_description
1 polymer ?
#
loop_
_entity_poly.entity_id
_entity_poly.type
_entity_poly.pdbx_seq_one_letter_code
_entity_poly.pdbx_strand_id
1 'polypeptide(L)'
;MRGFGTRTRIVLIGGIALILCGYGWWFLAPRGAEVPDAEIEITNASARPASSDEPEAFAKLPLFDAATGKWIADGKVHASAIGLVRPHLSPWGPDDVGLYLPVRLAEGAGKREMQVAMRALAREGICLVVFLAPGMDGGPLVRIRRVADGRGGMITCRDRLNPSRP
;
A
#
# COMPACT_ATOMS: atom_id res chain seq x y z
N MET A 1 36.52 -57.46 23.95
CA MET A 1 35.93 -57.19 22.61
C MET A 1 34.65 -56.40 22.81
N ARG A 2 34.69 -55.06 22.64
CA ARG A 2 34.13 -54.31 21.49
C ARG A 2 32.63 -54.57 21.26
N GLY A 3 31.78 -53.73 21.85
CA GLY A 3 30.34 -53.70 21.53
C GLY A 3 29.63 -52.36 21.79
N PHE A 4 30.30 -51.37 22.40
CA PHE A 4 29.66 -50.12 22.85
C PHE A 4 29.83 -48.92 21.90
N GLY A 5 30.57 -49.08 20.79
CA GLY A 5 30.94 -47.95 19.93
C GLY A 5 30.01 -47.73 18.73
N THR A 6 29.36 -48.78 18.23
CA THR A 6 28.66 -48.74 16.93
C THR A 6 27.24 -48.21 17.03
N ARG A 7 26.46 -48.64 18.04
CA ARG A 7 25.08 -48.15 18.24
C ARG A 7 25.04 -46.65 18.53
N THR A 8 25.92 -46.18 19.41
CA THR A 8 26.02 -44.76 19.78
C THR A 8 26.41 -43.88 18.59
N ARG A 9 27.31 -44.37 17.72
CA ARG A 9 27.68 -43.67 16.48
C ARG A 9 26.53 -43.60 15.48
N ILE A 10 25.76 -44.67 15.32
CA ILE A 10 24.59 -44.69 14.43
C ILE A 10 23.54 -43.68 14.90
N VAL A 11 23.29 -43.62 16.21
CA VAL A 11 22.33 -42.65 16.80
C VAL A 11 22.82 -41.20 16.60
N LEU A 12 24.11 -40.94 16.81
CA LEU A 12 24.71 -39.62 16.58
C LEU A 12 24.63 -39.19 15.12
N ILE A 13 24.99 -40.08 14.18
CA ILE A 13 24.93 -39.79 12.74
C ILE A 13 23.47 -39.56 12.30
N GLY A 14 22.53 -40.38 12.79
CA GLY A 14 21.11 -40.19 12.52
C GLY A 14 20.56 -38.87 13.05
N GLY A 15 20.97 -38.46 14.26
CA GLY A 15 20.60 -37.17 14.85
C GLY A 15 21.15 -35.98 14.05
N ILE A 16 22.42 -36.04 13.63
CA ILE A 16 23.04 -34.99 12.81
C ILE A 16 22.36 -34.90 11.44
N ALA A 17 22.05 -36.04 10.80
CA ALA A 17 21.34 -36.07 9.53
C ALA A 17 19.92 -35.48 9.64
N LEU A 18 19.20 -35.77 10.73
CA LEU A 18 17.87 -35.18 11.00
C LEU A 18 17.95 -33.66 11.20
N ILE A 19 18.95 -33.19 11.93
CA ILE A 19 19.18 -31.75 12.13
C ILE A 19 19.51 -31.09 10.79
N LEU A 20 20.41 -31.67 9.99
CA LEU A 20 20.79 -31.13 8.68
C LEU A 20 19.63 -31.16 7.68
N CYS A 21 18.80 -32.20 7.67
CA CYS A 21 17.61 -32.26 6.84
C CYS A 21 16.55 -31.25 7.28
N GLY A 22 16.34 -31.09 8.60
CA GLY A 22 15.43 -30.07 9.14
C GLY A 22 15.87 -28.64 8.82
N TYR A 23 17.17 -28.34 8.99
CA TYR A 23 17.75 -27.04 8.63
C TYR A 23 17.76 -26.82 7.12
N GLY A 24 18.14 -27.83 6.34
CA GLY A 24 18.12 -27.78 4.88
C GLY A 24 16.72 -27.51 4.36
N TRP A 25 15.71 -28.19 4.90
CA TRP A 25 14.31 -27.95 4.56
C TRP A 25 13.87 -26.52 4.87
N TRP A 26 14.34 -25.91 5.96
CA TRP A 26 14.05 -24.50 6.27
C TRP A 26 14.63 -23.51 5.26
N PHE A 27 15.77 -23.83 4.65
CA PHE A 27 16.41 -22.99 3.62
C PHE A 27 15.89 -23.27 2.20
N LEU A 28 15.53 -24.52 1.91
CA LEU A 28 15.01 -24.96 0.61
C LEU A 28 13.49 -24.87 0.52
N ALA A 29 12.79 -24.67 1.64
CA ALA A 29 11.37 -24.33 1.63
C ALA A 29 11.23 -23.08 0.75
N PRO A 30 10.46 -23.15 -0.35
CA PRO A 30 10.21 -21.99 -1.18
C PRO A 30 9.51 -20.97 -0.29
N ARG A 31 10.27 -19.98 0.18
CA ARG A 31 9.71 -18.70 0.56
C ARG A 31 9.08 -18.19 -0.73
N GLY A 32 7.80 -18.51 -0.92
CA GLY A 32 7.02 -17.99 -2.04
C GLY A 32 7.32 -16.50 -2.09
N ALA A 33 7.89 -16.05 -3.21
CA ALA A 33 8.28 -14.66 -3.38
C ALA A 33 7.12 -13.81 -2.89
N GLU A 34 7.35 -13.06 -1.82
CA GLU A 34 6.33 -12.21 -1.22
C GLU A 34 5.94 -11.22 -2.30
N VAL A 35 4.78 -11.44 -2.93
CA VAL A 35 4.31 -10.57 -4.00
C VAL A 35 4.16 -9.19 -3.35
N PRO A 36 4.87 -8.16 -3.81
CA PRO A 36 4.81 -6.86 -3.18
C PRO A 36 3.37 -6.38 -3.23
N ASP A 37 2.79 -6.12 -2.06
CA ASP A 37 1.37 -5.79 -1.96
C ASP A 37 1.01 -4.50 -2.73
N ALA A 38 2.00 -3.63 -2.96
CA ALA A 38 1.91 -2.50 -3.88
C ALA A 38 3.31 -2.11 -4.39
N GLU A 39 3.39 -1.80 -5.68
CA GLU A 39 4.53 -1.09 -6.27
C GLU A 39 4.17 0.40 -6.32
N ILE A 40 4.83 1.14 -5.47
CA ILE A 40 4.57 2.55 -5.22
C ILE A 40 5.82 3.35 -5.54
N GLU A 41 5.67 4.41 -6.31
CA GLU A 41 6.70 5.41 -6.52
C GLU A 41 6.39 6.61 -5.63
N ILE A 42 7.19 6.80 -4.59
CA ILE A 42 7.12 8.02 -3.79
C ILE A 42 7.75 9.12 -4.64
N THR A 43 6.94 10.10 -5.03
CA THR A 43 7.47 11.24 -5.77
C THR A 43 8.30 12.10 -4.82
N ASN A 44 9.28 12.85 -5.34
CA ASN A 44 10.06 13.80 -4.54
C ASN A 44 9.22 15.02 -4.07
N ALA A 45 7.92 15.02 -4.34
CA ALA A 45 6.99 16.07 -3.94
C ALA A 45 6.20 15.66 -2.70
N SER A 46 5.96 16.62 -1.82
CA SER A 46 4.99 16.52 -0.74
C SER A 46 3.83 17.47 -1.03
N ALA A 47 2.63 17.06 -0.64
CA ALA A 47 1.49 17.95 -0.71
C ALA A 47 1.04 18.32 0.71
N ARG A 48 0.94 19.63 0.94
CA ARG A 48 0.30 20.21 2.12
C ARG A 48 -1.05 20.79 1.69
N PRO A 49 -2.14 20.01 1.68
CA PRO A 49 -3.44 20.59 1.37
C PRO A 49 -3.80 21.57 2.48
N ALA A 50 -4.25 22.78 2.15
CA ALA A 50 -4.64 23.79 3.14
C ALA A 50 -5.70 23.30 4.17
N SER A 51 -6.38 22.20 3.85
CA SER A 51 -7.37 21.54 4.71
C SER A 51 -6.79 20.52 5.71
N SER A 52 -5.48 20.28 5.76
CA SER A 52 -4.89 19.35 6.75
C SER A 52 -4.70 19.99 8.14
N ASP A 53 -4.55 21.32 8.20
CA ASP A 53 -4.24 22.03 9.44
C ASP A 53 -5.48 22.24 10.34
N GLU A 54 -6.69 22.28 9.76
CA GLU A 54 -7.94 22.38 10.51
C GLU A 54 -8.63 21.02 10.67
N PRO A 55 -8.99 20.59 11.90
CA PRO A 55 -9.62 19.29 12.11
C PRO A 55 -10.98 19.14 11.41
N GLU A 56 -11.74 20.22 11.29
CA GLU A 56 -13.00 20.23 10.54
C GLU A 56 -12.79 20.11 9.02
N ALA A 57 -11.73 20.71 8.49
CA ALA A 57 -11.38 20.60 7.08
C ALA A 57 -10.79 19.21 6.76
N PHE A 58 -10.04 18.63 7.71
CA PHE A 58 -9.56 17.26 7.62
C PHE A 58 -10.71 16.26 7.62
N ALA A 59 -11.73 16.43 8.47
CA ALA A 59 -12.91 15.57 8.50
C ALA A 59 -13.69 15.54 7.17
N LYS A 60 -13.60 16.62 6.38
CA LYS A 60 -14.23 16.73 5.05
C LYS A 60 -13.45 16.00 3.96
N LEU A 61 -12.19 15.61 4.21
CA LEU A 61 -11.40 14.88 3.23
C LEU A 61 -12.02 13.51 2.92
N PRO A 62 -11.88 13.04 1.67
CA PRO A 62 -12.28 11.69 1.27
C PRO A 62 -11.67 10.62 2.18
N LEU A 63 -12.52 9.79 2.77
CA LEU A 63 -12.16 8.56 3.47
C LEU A 63 -12.72 7.38 2.69
N PHE A 64 -11.92 6.34 2.50
CA PHE A 64 -12.44 5.09 1.96
C PHE A 64 -13.07 4.25 3.08
N ASP A 65 -14.34 3.89 2.94
CA ASP A 65 -15.00 2.92 3.81
C ASP A 65 -14.88 1.52 3.20
N ALA A 66 -14.01 0.70 3.80
CA ALA A 66 -13.77 -0.67 3.37
C ALA A 66 -14.98 -1.61 3.55
N ALA A 67 -15.90 -1.28 4.47
CA ALA A 67 -17.07 -2.12 4.73
C ALA A 67 -18.10 -1.99 3.61
N THR A 68 -18.30 -0.78 3.10
CA THR A 68 -19.26 -0.52 2.00
C THR A 68 -18.60 -0.45 0.62
N GLY A 69 -17.26 -0.33 0.56
CA GLY A 69 -16.51 -0.13 -0.67
C GLY A 69 -16.75 1.24 -1.31
N LYS A 70 -17.15 2.24 -0.52
CA LYS A 70 -17.52 3.58 -0.97
C LYS A 70 -16.62 4.64 -0.36
N TRP A 71 -16.66 5.84 -0.93
CA TRP A 71 -15.94 7.00 -0.43
C TRP A 71 -16.87 7.85 0.44
N ILE A 72 -16.34 8.40 1.53
CA ILE A 72 -17.05 9.34 2.40
C ILE A 72 -16.30 10.66 2.35
N ALA A 73 -16.95 11.73 1.90
CA ALA A 73 -16.39 13.08 1.87
C ALA A 73 -17.45 14.07 2.33
N ASP A 74 -17.08 15.04 3.15
CA ASP A 74 -18.02 16.04 3.69
C ASP A 74 -19.31 15.41 4.28
N GLY A 75 -19.16 14.29 5.00
CA GLY A 75 -20.28 13.54 5.59
C GLY A 75 -21.19 12.81 4.58
N LYS A 76 -20.90 12.85 3.28
CA LYS A 76 -21.69 12.25 2.21
C LYS A 76 -21.02 11.00 1.65
N VAL A 77 -21.83 10.05 1.23
CA VAL A 77 -21.36 8.82 0.58
C VAL A 77 -21.28 9.03 -0.93
N HIS A 78 -20.12 8.72 -1.50
CA HIS A 78 -19.80 8.81 -2.91
C HIS A 78 -19.44 7.42 -3.45
N ALA A 79 -19.99 7.07 -4.62
CA ALA A 79 -19.68 5.80 -5.27
C ALA A 79 -18.29 5.78 -5.95
N SER A 80 -17.69 6.96 -6.18
CA SER A 80 -16.41 7.12 -6.86
C SER A 80 -15.66 8.32 -6.28
N ALA A 81 -14.33 8.19 -6.20
CA ALA A 81 -13.39 9.24 -5.84
C ALA A 81 -13.06 10.20 -6.98
N ILE A 82 -13.38 9.88 -8.25
CA ILE A 82 -13.04 10.75 -9.40
C ILE A 82 -13.65 12.14 -9.23
N GLY A 83 -14.92 12.22 -8.80
CA GLY A 83 -15.60 13.50 -8.54
C GLY A 83 -15.13 14.24 -7.30
N LEU A 84 -14.27 13.61 -6.48
CA LEU A 84 -13.69 14.21 -5.27
C LEU A 84 -12.32 14.85 -5.55
N VAL A 85 -11.73 14.55 -6.72
CA VAL A 85 -10.52 15.22 -7.19
C VAL A 85 -10.88 16.66 -7.50
N ARG A 86 -10.35 17.60 -6.72
CA ARG A 86 -10.57 19.01 -6.98
C ARG A 86 -9.67 19.45 -8.14
N PRO A 87 -10.21 20.12 -9.17
CA PRO A 87 -9.38 20.72 -10.21
C PRO A 87 -8.46 21.74 -9.56
N HIS A 88 -7.15 21.62 -9.79
CA HIS A 88 -6.19 22.61 -9.34
C HIS A 88 -6.37 23.87 -10.20
N LEU A 89 -6.73 24.99 -9.56
CA LEU A 89 -6.94 26.28 -10.24
C LEU A 89 -5.65 27.09 -10.42
N SER A 90 -4.50 26.54 -10.00
CA SER A 90 -3.20 27.22 -10.11
C SER A 90 -2.60 27.01 -11.50
N PRO A 91 -1.93 28.03 -12.09
CA PRO A 91 -1.29 27.88 -13.38
C PRO A 91 -0.21 26.81 -13.31
N TRP A 92 -0.17 25.97 -14.35
CA TRP A 92 0.75 24.85 -14.55
C TRP A 92 2.20 25.37 -14.53
N GLY A 93 2.78 25.43 -13.35
CA GLY A 93 4.19 25.76 -13.13
C GLY A 93 5.08 24.54 -13.40
N PRO A 94 6.41 24.75 -13.50
CA PRO A 94 7.37 23.64 -13.65
C PRO A 94 7.32 22.64 -12.50
N ASP A 95 6.85 23.07 -11.31
CA ASP A 95 6.71 22.24 -10.11
C ASP A 95 5.28 21.69 -9.92
N ASP A 96 4.37 21.89 -10.88
CA ASP A 96 3.02 21.35 -10.80
C ASP A 96 3.12 19.82 -10.80
N VAL A 97 2.52 19.14 -9.84
CA VAL A 97 2.53 17.67 -9.74
C VAL A 97 1.35 17.02 -10.49
N GLY A 98 0.44 17.82 -11.02
CA GLY A 98 -0.79 17.37 -11.69
C GLY A 98 -1.92 17.15 -10.69
N LEU A 99 -3.05 16.65 -11.19
CA LEU A 99 -4.22 16.38 -10.36
C LEU A 99 -3.94 15.21 -9.41
N TYR A 100 -4.05 15.47 -8.11
CA TYR A 100 -3.91 14.47 -7.07
C TYR A 100 -5.12 14.50 -6.12
N LEU A 101 -5.36 13.38 -5.45
CA LEU A 101 -6.42 13.28 -4.44
C LEU A 101 -5.82 13.23 -3.03
N PRO A 102 -6.08 14.24 -2.17
CA PRO A 102 -5.83 14.10 -0.74
C PRO A 102 -6.88 13.16 -0.14
N VAL A 103 -6.43 12.08 0.50
CA VAL A 103 -7.28 11.07 1.13
C VAL A 103 -6.91 11.00 2.61
N ARG A 104 -7.91 11.08 3.48
CA ARG A 104 -7.69 10.82 4.90
C ARG A 104 -7.72 9.31 5.17
N LEU A 105 -6.84 8.87 6.04
CA LEU A 105 -6.85 7.52 6.60
C LEU A 105 -7.73 7.49 7.85
N ALA A 106 -8.34 6.33 8.11
CA ALA A 106 -9.04 6.11 9.37
C ALA A 106 -8.05 6.16 10.55
N GLU A 107 -8.54 6.50 11.74
CA GLU A 107 -7.73 6.41 12.95
C GLU A 107 -7.26 4.97 13.18
N GLY A 108 -5.95 4.78 13.35
CA GLY A 108 -5.35 3.45 13.47
C GLY A 108 -5.31 2.64 12.17
N ALA A 109 -5.54 3.26 11.00
CA ALA A 109 -5.41 2.58 9.72
C ALA A 109 -3.99 2.02 9.54
N GLY A 110 -3.91 0.71 9.30
CA GLY A 110 -2.68 0.00 9.03
C GLY A 110 -2.43 -0.18 7.54
N LYS A 111 -1.46 -1.05 7.26
CA LYS A 111 -1.04 -1.42 5.89
C LYS A 111 -2.23 -1.94 5.05
N ARG A 112 -3.14 -2.70 5.65
CA ARG A 112 -4.26 -3.36 4.96
C ARG A 112 -5.31 -2.35 4.51
N GLU A 113 -5.67 -1.42 5.37
CA GLU A 113 -6.65 -0.36 5.10
C GLU A 113 -6.15 0.55 3.98
N MET A 114 -4.87 0.93 4.04
CA MET A 114 -4.21 1.70 3.00
C MET A 114 -4.19 0.97 1.65
N GLN A 115 -3.87 -0.34 1.63
CA GLN A 115 -3.90 -1.15 0.40
C GLN A 115 -5.30 -1.24 -0.21
N VAL A 116 -6.32 -1.40 0.62
CA VAL A 116 -7.71 -1.47 0.16
C VAL A 116 -8.13 -0.14 -0.47
N ALA A 117 -7.76 1.00 0.13
CA ALA A 117 -7.99 2.32 -0.44
C ALA A 117 -7.21 2.52 -1.76
N MET A 118 -5.92 2.18 -1.80
CA MET A 118 -5.09 2.24 -3.01
C MET A 118 -5.66 1.40 -4.15
N ARG A 119 -6.20 0.21 -3.84
CA ARG A 119 -6.86 -0.65 -4.83
C ARG A 119 -8.11 0.00 -5.42
N ALA A 120 -8.93 0.64 -4.59
CA ALA A 120 -10.11 1.36 -5.05
C ALA A 120 -9.71 2.51 -5.98
N LEU A 121 -8.71 3.31 -5.59
CA LEU A 121 -8.17 4.42 -6.40
C LEU A 121 -7.60 3.94 -7.74
N ALA A 122 -6.82 2.86 -7.73
CA ALA A 122 -6.22 2.32 -8.95
C ALA A 122 -7.26 1.81 -9.95
N ARG A 123 -8.38 1.23 -9.47
CA ARG A 123 -9.50 0.79 -10.32
C ARG A 123 -10.22 1.97 -10.97
N GLU A 124 -10.28 3.09 -10.27
CA GLU A 124 -10.87 4.34 -10.79
C GLU A 124 -9.91 5.11 -11.72
N GLY A 125 -8.63 4.73 -11.76
CA GLY A 125 -7.59 5.39 -12.56
C GLY A 125 -6.99 6.63 -11.91
N ILE A 126 -7.10 6.74 -10.59
CA ILE A 126 -6.51 7.79 -9.77
C ILE A 126 -5.16 7.28 -9.27
N CYS A 127 -4.08 7.66 -9.94
CA CYS A 127 -2.75 7.11 -9.64
C CYS A 127 -1.90 8.00 -8.75
N LEU A 128 -2.27 9.27 -8.56
CA LEU A 128 -1.53 10.22 -7.76
C LEU A 128 -2.35 10.63 -6.53
N VAL A 129 -1.87 10.27 -5.34
CA VAL A 129 -2.61 10.44 -4.09
C VAL A 129 -1.71 10.85 -2.95
N VAL A 130 -2.29 11.54 -1.97
CA VAL A 130 -1.62 11.88 -0.72
C VAL A 130 -2.45 11.31 0.42
N PHE A 131 -1.84 10.44 1.22
CA PHE A 131 -2.48 9.89 2.41
C PHE A 131 -2.17 10.78 3.61
N LEU A 132 -3.23 11.20 4.32
CA LEU A 132 -3.13 12.08 5.47
C LEU A 132 -3.71 11.36 6.69
N ALA A 133 -2.97 11.44 7.79
CA ALA A 133 -3.38 10.92 9.09
C ALA A 133 -3.63 12.12 10.02
N PRO A 134 -4.47 11.95 11.06
CA PRO A 134 -4.72 13.00 12.04
C PRO A 134 -3.41 13.53 12.63
N GLY A 135 -3.24 14.85 12.67
CA GLY A 135 -2.04 15.50 13.18
C GLY A 135 -0.85 15.57 12.22
N MET A 136 -1.01 15.15 10.95
CA MET A 136 -0.01 15.39 9.91
C MET A 136 -0.31 16.67 9.13
N ASP A 137 0.66 17.58 9.12
CA ASP A 137 0.60 18.83 8.35
C ASP A 137 0.54 18.57 6.83
N GLY A 138 1.12 17.48 6.36
CA GLY A 138 1.15 17.10 4.95
C GLY A 138 1.69 15.69 4.77
N GLY A 139 1.54 15.14 3.56
CA GLY A 139 1.96 13.78 3.24
C GLY A 139 2.84 13.74 1.99
N PRO A 140 3.67 12.69 1.85
CA PRO A 140 4.35 12.44 0.59
C PRO A 140 3.31 12.21 -0.51
N LEU A 141 3.57 12.76 -1.69
CA LEU A 141 2.75 12.49 -2.86
C LEU A 141 3.18 11.14 -3.44
N VAL A 142 2.21 10.23 -3.49
CA VAL A 142 2.41 8.83 -3.78
C VAL A 142 1.83 8.52 -5.16
N ARG A 143 2.65 7.93 -6.03
CA ARG A 143 2.21 7.42 -7.31
C ARG A 143 2.04 5.90 -7.29
N ILE A 144 0.80 5.46 -7.45
CA ILE A 144 0.44 4.04 -7.54
C ILE A 144 0.81 3.56 -8.94
N ARG A 145 1.77 2.64 -9.07
CA ARG A 145 2.08 1.98 -10.34
C ARG A 145 1.30 0.67 -10.46
N ARG A 146 1.43 -0.19 -9.44
CA ARG A 146 0.69 -1.44 -9.33
C ARG A 146 0.25 -1.70 -7.91
N VAL A 147 -0.89 -2.35 -7.73
CA VAL A 147 -1.42 -2.73 -6.43
C VAL A 147 -1.95 -4.15 -6.50
N ALA A 148 -1.73 -4.95 -5.46
CA ALA A 148 -2.27 -6.30 -5.39
C ALA A 148 -3.80 -6.28 -5.45
N ASP A 149 -4.39 -7.16 -6.26
CA ASP A 149 -5.84 -7.25 -6.47
C ASP A 149 -6.59 -8.00 -5.34
N GLY A 150 -5.83 -8.63 -4.44
CA GLY A 150 -6.34 -9.42 -3.30
C GLY A 150 -6.71 -10.87 -3.65
N ARG A 151 -6.48 -11.29 -4.89
CA ARG A 151 -6.69 -12.64 -5.44
C ARG A 151 -5.37 -13.26 -5.95
N GLY A 152 -4.24 -12.64 -5.64
CA GLY A 152 -2.91 -13.07 -6.10
C GLY A 152 -2.48 -12.46 -7.45
N GLY A 153 -3.25 -11.52 -7.99
CA GLY A 153 -2.90 -10.74 -9.19
C GLY A 153 -2.49 -9.30 -8.86
N MET A 154 -2.05 -8.58 -9.88
CA MET A 154 -1.67 -7.16 -9.78
C MET A 154 -2.55 -6.30 -10.69
N ILE A 155 -3.06 -5.19 -10.16
CA ILE A 155 -3.77 -4.16 -10.91
C ILE A 155 -2.76 -3.06 -11.25
N THR A 156 -2.56 -2.79 -12.54
CA THR A 156 -1.78 -1.63 -12.97
C THR A 156 -2.66 -0.38 -12.96
N CYS A 157 -2.22 0.66 -12.27
CA CYS A 157 -2.92 1.93 -12.30
C CYS A 157 -2.64 2.64 -13.62
N ARG A 158 -3.71 3.02 -14.33
CA ARG A 158 -3.62 3.83 -15.56
C ARG A 158 -4.16 5.20 -15.25
N ASP A 159 -3.28 6.20 -15.30
CA ASP A 159 -3.60 7.57 -14.90
C ASP A 159 -4.61 8.16 -15.90
N ARG A 160 -5.86 8.30 -15.45
CA ARG A 160 -6.92 8.93 -16.24
C ARG A 160 -6.93 10.45 -16.07
N LEU A 161 -6.35 10.95 -14.99
CA LEU A 161 -6.37 12.36 -14.62
C LEU A 161 -5.19 13.13 -15.22
N ASN A 162 -4.04 12.47 -15.34
CA ASN A 162 -2.81 13.04 -15.90
C ASN A 162 -2.19 12.10 -16.98
N PRO A 163 -2.85 11.93 -18.15
CA PRO A 163 -2.44 10.94 -19.15
C PRO A 163 -1.08 11.23 -19.84
N SER A 164 -0.54 12.43 -19.69
CA SER A 164 0.67 12.91 -20.38
C SER A 164 1.94 12.91 -19.52
N ARG A 165 1.89 12.39 -18.29
CA ARG A 165 3.06 12.36 -17.39
C ARG A 165 3.58 10.92 -17.19
N PRO A 166 4.79 10.58 -17.65
CA PRO A 166 5.38 9.24 -17.49
C PRO A 166 5.64 8.90 -16.02
#